data_AF-A0A7K9G0Z5-F1
#
_entry.id   AF-A0A7K9G0Z5-F1
#
_cell.length_a   1.000
_cell.length_b   1.000
_cell.length_c   1.000
_cell.angle_alpha   90.00
_cell.angle_beta   90.00
_cell.angle_gamma   90.00
#
_symmetry.space_group_name_H-M   'P 1'
#
loop_
_entity.id
_entity.type
_entity.pdbx_description
1 polymer ?
#
loop_
_entity_poly.entity_id
_entity_poly.type
_entity_poly.pdbx_seq_one_letter_code
_entity_poly.pdbx_strand_id
1 'polypeptide(L)'
;GLVDKSPGLFLQGDTENDTWIFVLTVLLSSTLIYNSKGTIDEHAVDQLHYVMKLTEQVKLKAAPEQREDELKDSGKFAPLSPLLVWTVRDFTLKLEVNGKEISEDEYLENALKLKAGKG
;
A
#
# COMPACT_ATOMS: atom_id res chain seq x y z
N GLY A 1 -20.42 42.36 15.99
CA GLY A 1 -19.21 41.82 16.63
C GLY A 1 -18.80 40.59 15.88
N LEU A 2 -17.64 40.64 15.24
CA LEU A 2 -17.02 39.51 14.56
C LEU A 2 -16.84 38.39 15.58
N VAL A 3 -17.58 37.29 15.43
CA VAL A 3 -17.22 36.05 16.09
C VAL A 3 -16.07 35.48 15.29
N ASP A 4 -14.88 35.62 15.84
CA ASP A 4 -13.66 34.93 15.45
C ASP A 4 -13.94 33.42 15.38
N LYS A 5 -14.34 32.95 14.20
CA LYS A 5 -14.18 31.55 13.83
C LYS A 5 -12.71 31.41 13.47
N SER A 6 -11.90 31.13 14.47
CA SER A 6 -10.58 30.53 14.26
C SER A 6 -10.77 29.40 13.25
N PRO A 7 -9.99 29.33 12.16
CA PRO A 7 -10.04 28.20 11.26
C PRO A 7 -9.45 27.04 12.04
N GLY A 8 -10.30 26.34 12.78
CA GLY A 8 -10.02 24.95 13.14
C GLY A 8 -9.63 24.30 11.83
N LEU A 9 -8.39 23.83 11.76
CA LEU A 9 -7.87 23.09 10.64
C LEU A 9 -8.75 21.85 10.51
N PHE A 10 -9.86 22.01 9.78
CA PHE A 10 -10.66 20.93 9.26
C PHE A 10 -9.71 20.24 8.29
N LEU A 11 -8.93 19.30 8.82
CA LEU A 11 -8.47 18.14 8.08
C LEU A 11 -9.73 17.34 7.73
N GLN A 12 -10.60 17.93 6.92
CA GLN A 12 -11.67 17.24 6.25
C GLN A 12 -10.93 16.40 5.23
N GLY A 13 -10.63 15.15 5.61
CA GLY A 13 -9.86 14.21 4.81
C GLY A 13 -10.51 14.10 3.45
N ASP A 14 -9.87 14.75 2.47
CA ASP A 14 -10.21 14.54 1.08
C ASP A 14 -9.60 13.19 0.72
N THR A 15 -10.41 12.23 0.30
CA THR A 15 -9.97 10.85 0.02
C THR A 15 -8.85 10.80 -1.03
N GLU A 16 -8.78 11.83 -1.88
CA GLU A 16 -7.68 12.03 -2.83
C GLU A 16 -6.36 12.36 -2.13
N ASN A 17 -6.38 13.23 -1.11
CA ASN A 17 -5.19 13.56 -0.32
C ASN A 17 -4.66 12.34 0.44
N ASP A 18 -5.55 11.52 1.01
CA ASP A 18 -5.16 10.29 1.70
C ASP A 18 -4.49 9.28 0.75
N THR A 19 -5.00 9.20 -0.49
CA THR A 19 -4.40 8.37 -1.54
C THR A 19 -2.99 8.85 -1.91
N TRP A 20 -2.81 10.16 -2.11
CA TRP A 20 -1.49 10.72 -2.41
C TRP A 20 -0.51 10.60 -1.25
N ILE A 21 -0.96 10.76 0.00
CA ILE A 21 -0.15 10.50 1.20
C ILE A 21 0.33 9.04 1.19
N PHE A 22 -0.55 8.09 0.85
CA PHE A 22 -0.18 6.69 0.77
C PHE A 22 0.83 6.43 -0.36
N VAL A 23 0.60 6.95 -1.57
CA VAL A 23 1.54 6.83 -2.70
C VAL A 23 2.92 7.36 -2.33
N LEU A 24 3.00 8.54 -1.73
CA LEU A 24 4.26 9.13 -1.26
C LEU A 24 4.93 8.28 -0.18
N THR A 25 4.14 7.71 0.74
CA THR A 25 4.66 6.80 1.77
C THR A 25 5.30 5.58 1.12
N VAL A 26 4.66 4.94 0.13
CA VAL A 26 5.24 3.80 -0.59
C VAL A 26 6.52 4.19 -1.33
N LEU A 27 6.58 5.38 -1.94
CA LEU A 27 7.75 5.85 -2.67
C LEU A 27 8.96 6.14 -1.77
N LEU A 28 8.72 6.67 -0.57
CA LEU A 28 9.77 7.17 0.32
C LEU A 28 10.20 6.14 1.36
N SER A 29 9.38 5.13 1.64
CA SER A 29 9.66 4.12 2.66
C SER A 29 10.49 2.96 2.13
N SER A 30 11.38 2.44 2.97
CA SER A 30 12.03 1.12 2.77
C SER A 30 11.16 -0.04 3.28
N THR A 31 10.24 0.24 4.21
CA THR A 31 9.30 -0.72 4.77
C THR A 31 7.94 -0.04 4.95
N LEU A 32 6.90 -0.67 4.41
CA LEU A 32 5.51 -0.22 4.49
C LEU A 32 4.78 -1.07 5.52
N ILE A 33 4.33 -0.45 6.61
CA ILE A 33 3.49 -1.11 7.61
C ILE A 33 2.04 -0.77 7.30
N TYR A 34 1.32 -1.72 6.71
CA TYR A 34 -0.11 -1.57 6.44
C TYR A 34 -0.92 -2.12 7.63
N ASN A 35 -1.90 -1.36 8.11
CA ASN A 35 -2.66 -1.71 9.31
C ASN A 35 -4.15 -1.77 9.00
N SER A 36 -4.74 -2.95 9.16
CA SER A 36 -6.18 -3.17 9.06
C SER A 36 -6.75 -3.79 10.34
N LYS A 37 -8.06 -3.65 10.53
CA LYS A 37 -8.78 -4.27 11.65
C LYS A 37 -9.56 -5.49 11.15
N GLY A 38 -9.65 -6.51 11.98
CA GLY A 38 -10.38 -7.74 11.71
C GLY A 38 -9.55 -8.73 10.93
N THR A 39 -9.87 -8.90 9.64
CA THR A 39 -9.24 -9.89 8.75
C THR A 39 -8.76 -9.21 7.49
N ILE A 40 -7.88 -9.85 6.73
CA ILE A 40 -7.55 -9.39 5.38
C ILE A 40 -8.74 -9.75 4.47
N ASP A 41 -9.53 -8.74 4.11
CA ASP A 41 -10.65 -8.85 3.19
C ASP A 41 -10.27 -8.36 1.78
N GLU A 42 -11.15 -8.64 0.82
CA GLU A 42 -10.94 -8.26 -0.59
C GLU A 42 -10.81 -6.74 -0.76
N HIS A 43 -11.55 -5.96 0.04
CA HIS A 43 -11.51 -4.51 -0.03
C HIS A 43 -10.13 -3.95 0.36
N ALA A 44 -9.54 -4.45 1.44
CA ALA A 44 -8.23 -4.02 1.90
C ALA A 44 -7.12 -4.41 0.91
N VAL A 45 -7.26 -5.57 0.26
CA VAL A 45 -6.34 -6.02 -0.81
C VAL A 45 -6.49 -5.12 -2.05
N ASP A 46 -7.72 -4.81 -2.46
CA ASP A 46 -7.99 -3.94 -3.62
C ASP A 46 -7.45 -2.52 -3.41
N GLN A 47 -7.62 -1.96 -2.21
CA GLN A 47 -7.07 -0.65 -1.87
C GLN A 47 -5.54 -0.66 -1.94
N LEU A 48 -4.89 -1.66 -1.34
CA LEU A 48 -3.43 -1.79 -1.41
C LEU A 48 -2.97 -1.91 -2.86
N HIS A 49 -3.62 -2.75 -3.66
CA HIS A 49 -3.32 -2.94 -5.08
C HIS A 49 -3.46 -1.66 -5.90
N TYR A 50 -4.53 -0.90 -5.65
CA TYR A 50 -4.76 0.38 -6.31
C TYR A 50 -3.60 1.36 -6.04
N VAL A 51 -3.17 1.48 -4.78
CA VAL A 51 -2.07 2.40 -4.46
C VAL A 51 -0.72 1.91 -5.01
N MET A 52 -0.47 0.61 -5.01
CA MET A 52 0.73 0.04 -5.65
C MET A 52 0.77 0.38 -7.15
N LYS A 53 -0.35 0.24 -7.87
CA LYS A 53 -0.46 0.64 -9.28
C LYS A 53 -0.22 2.14 -9.50
N LEU A 54 -0.81 3.00 -8.67
CA LEU A 54 -0.57 4.44 -8.76
C LEU A 54 0.90 4.78 -8.52
N THR A 55 1.53 4.13 -7.54
CA THR A 55 2.94 4.28 -7.24
C THR A 55 3.81 3.90 -8.44
N GLU A 56 3.51 2.80 -9.12
CA GLU A 56 4.19 2.40 -10.35
C GLU A 56 4.02 3.43 -11.47
N GLN A 57 2.81 3.95 -11.68
CA GLN A 57 2.55 5.00 -12.68
C GLN A 57 3.33 6.27 -12.39
N VAL A 58 3.44 6.68 -11.12
CA VAL A 58 4.24 7.85 -10.72
C VAL A 58 5.72 7.61 -10.97
N LYS A 59 6.25 6.42 -10.63
CA LYS A 59 7.65 6.05 -10.92
C LYS A 59 7.97 6.13 -12.41
N LEU A 60 7.08 5.62 -13.26
CA LEU A 60 7.24 5.64 -14.72
C LEU A 60 7.23 7.08 -15.29
N LYS A 61 6.37 7.96 -14.77
CA LYS A 61 6.31 9.37 -15.19
C LYS A 61 7.45 10.23 -14.64
N ALA A 62 7.95 9.89 -13.46
CA ALA A 62 9.05 10.61 -12.80
C ALA A 62 10.43 10.17 -13.30
N ALA A 63 10.53 9.03 -13.99
CA ALA A 63 11.74 8.63 -14.67
C ALA A 63 12.10 9.67 -15.74
N PRO A 64 13.32 10.23 -15.74
CA PRO A 64 13.73 11.16 -16.79
C PRO A 64 13.67 10.43 -18.14
N GLU A 65 13.21 11.11 -19.20
CA GLU A 65 13.30 10.61 -20.58
C GLU A 65 14.78 10.30 -20.88
N GLN A 66 15.16 9.02 -20.78
CA GLN A 66 16.55 8.62 -20.88
C GLN A 66 17.00 8.83 -22.33
N ARG A 67 17.87 9.83 -22.54
CA ARG A 67 18.74 9.85 -23.72
C ARG A 67 19.71 8.68 -23.57
N GLU A 68 19.91 7.93 -24.64
CA GLU A 68 20.64 6.65 -24.69
C GLU A 68 22.08 6.69 -24.13
N ASP A 69 22.65 7.88 -23.89
CA ASP A 69 24.04 8.07 -23.42
C ASP A 69 24.23 8.03 -21.88
N GLU A 70 23.17 8.09 -21.06
CA GLU A 70 23.31 8.16 -19.57
C GLU A 70 23.18 6.82 -18.85
N LEU A 71 23.15 5.70 -19.57
CA LEU A 71 22.97 4.35 -18.99
C LEU A 71 24.13 3.85 -18.11
N LYS A 72 25.22 4.63 -17.95
CA LYS A 72 26.42 4.21 -17.20
C LYS A 72 26.38 4.50 -15.70
N ASP A 73 25.36 5.19 -15.19
CA ASP A 73 25.16 5.45 -13.76
C ASP A 73 23.81 4.89 -13.27
N SER A 74 23.42 3.73 -13.79
CA SER A 74 22.17 3.02 -13.47
C SER A 74 22.10 2.45 -12.04
N GLY A 75 22.95 2.93 -11.13
CA GLY A 75 22.93 2.61 -9.70
C GLY A 75 22.01 3.50 -8.85
N LYS A 76 21.36 4.51 -9.43
CA LYS A 76 20.65 5.55 -8.65
C LYS A 76 19.18 5.29 -8.33
N PHE A 77 18.58 4.23 -8.86
CA PHE A 77 17.22 3.83 -8.49
C PHE A 77 17.21 2.36 -8.12
N ALA A 78 17.61 2.06 -6.88
CA ALA A 78 17.27 0.79 -6.26
C ALA A 78 15.75 0.56 -6.41
N PRO A 79 15.28 -0.70 -6.49
CA PRO A 79 13.84 -0.96 -6.54
C PRO A 79 13.19 -0.33 -5.30
N LEU A 80 12.52 0.81 -5.46
CA LEU A 80 11.84 1.53 -4.38
C LEU A 80 10.53 0.83 -3.97
N SER A 81 10.50 -0.49 -4.03
CA SER A 81 9.35 -1.27 -3.58
C SER A 81 9.60 -1.62 -2.13
N PRO A 82 8.88 -1.00 -1.18
CA PRO A 82 9.11 -1.25 0.23
C PRO A 82 8.84 -2.71 0.56
N LEU A 83 9.53 -3.22 1.58
CA LEU A 83 9.10 -4.45 2.25
C LEU A 83 7.71 -4.21 2.88
N LEU A 84 6.72 -5.04 2.57
CA LEU A 84 5.39 -4.95 3.15
C LEU A 84 5.31 -5.74 4.46
N VAL A 85 4.80 -5.10 5.51
CA VAL A 85 4.38 -5.74 6.75
C VAL A 85 2.90 -5.43 6.97
N TRP A 86 2.05 -6.47 6.98
CA TRP A 86 0.62 -6.29 7.20
C TRP A 86 0.27 -6.61 8.65
N THR A 87 -0.06 -5.58 9.42
CA THR A 87 -0.56 -5.70 10.79
C THR A 87 -2.08 -5.83 10.79
N VAL A 88 -2.58 -6.92 11.33
CA VAL A 88 -4.03 -7.18 11.44
C VAL A 88 -4.43 -7.09 12.91
N ARG A 89 -5.16 -6.03 13.28
CA ARG A 89 -5.64 -5.80 14.66
C ARG A 89 -6.99 -6.47 14.90
N ASP A 90 -7.28 -6.81 16.15
CA ASP A 90 -8.53 -7.49 16.54
C ASP A 90 -8.77 -8.80 15.76
N PHE A 91 -7.69 -9.55 15.52
CA PHE A 91 -7.74 -10.81 14.78
C PHE A 91 -8.45 -11.90 15.59
N THR A 92 -9.55 -12.44 15.06
CA THR A 92 -10.38 -13.44 15.74
C THR A 92 -10.44 -14.79 15.03
N LEU A 93 -9.81 -14.93 13.86
CA LEU A 93 -9.82 -16.19 13.12
C LEU A 93 -8.84 -17.18 13.74
N LYS A 94 -9.17 -18.46 13.64
CA LYS A 94 -8.20 -19.53 13.89
C LYS A 94 -7.36 -19.73 12.63
N LEU A 95 -6.04 -19.71 12.78
CA LEU A 95 -5.08 -19.92 11.69
C LEU A 95 -5.01 -21.39 11.31
N GLU A 96 -6.05 -21.88 10.62
CA GLU A 96 -6.12 -23.27 10.14
C GLU A 96 -6.64 -23.36 8.71
N VAL A 97 -6.01 -24.20 7.91
CA VAL A 97 -6.47 -24.57 6.56
C VAL A 97 -6.44 -26.09 6.45
N ASN A 98 -7.56 -26.70 6.06
CA ASN A 98 -7.73 -28.15 5.97
C ASN A 98 -7.37 -28.90 7.28
N GLY A 99 -7.67 -28.30 8.43
CA GLY A 99 -7.40 -28.88 9.75
C GLY A 99 -5.93 -28.87 10.17
N LYS A 100 -5.05 -28.19 9.41
CA LYS A 100 -3.66 -27.96 9.78
C LYS A 100 -3.47 -26.50 10.19
N GLU A 101 -2.81 -26.28 11.30
CA GLU A 101 -2.38 -24.94 11.72
C GLU A 101 -1.42 -24.34 10.68
N ILE A 102 -1.60 -23.05 10.40
CA ILE A 102 -0.78 -22.28 9.46
C ILE A 102 -0.10 -21.11 10.19
N SER A 103 1.00 -20.62 9.64
CA SER A 103 1.64 -19.40 10.14
C SER A 103 0.90 -18.13 9.70
N GLU A 104 1.23 -17.00 10.32
CA GLU A 104 0.74 -15.68 9.94
C GLU A 104 1.15 -15.31 8.51
N ASP A 105 2.37 -15.68 8.10
CA ASP A 105 2.86 -15.49 6.74
C ASP A 105 2.07 -16.36 5.75
N GLU A 106 1.78 -17.62 6.10
CA GLU A 106 0.93 -18.48 5.27
C GLU A 106 -0.50 -17.91 5.15
N TYR A 107 -1.03 -17.28 6.20
CA TYR A 107 -2.31 -16.58 6.14
C TYR A 107 -2.27 -15.39 5.19
N LEU A 108 -1.23 -14.56 5.26
CA LEU A 108 -1.04 -13.44 4.35
C LEU A 108 -0.96 -13.91 2.89
N GLU A 109 -0.13 -14.91 2.61
CA GLU A 109 0.01 -15.49 1.28
C GLU A 109 -1.33 -16.08 0.77
N ASN A 110 -2.09 -16.75 1.64
CA ASN A 110 -3.40 -17.27 1.29
C ASN A 110 -4.43 -16.17 0.99
N ALA A 111 -4.38 -15.05 1.71
CA ALA A 111 -5.25 -13.90 1.47
C ALA A 111 -4.90 -13.16 0.18
N LEU A 112 -3.62 -13.15 -0.21
CA LEU A 112 -3.10 -12.52 -1.43
C LEU A 112 -3.21 -13.40 -2.68
N LYS A 113 -3.46 -14.70 -2.54
CA LYS A 113 -3.61 -15.60 -3.69
C LYS A 113 -4.74 -15.12 -4.59
N LEU A 114 -4.38 -14.83 -5.84
CA LEU A 114 -5.33 -14.52 -6.91
C LEU A 114 -6.38 -15.64 -6.99
N LYS A 115 -7.64 -15.32 -6.70
CA LYS A 115 -8.73 -16.21 -7.08
C LYS A 115 -8.75 -16.26 -8.60
N ALA A 116 -8.49 -17.44 -9.17
CA ALA A 116 -8.74 -17.67 -10.58
C ALA A 116 -10.22 -17.37 -10.83
N GLY A 117 -10.50 -16.26 -11.53
CA GLY A 117 -11.85 -15.94 -11.95
C GLY A 117 -12.39 -17.11 -12.76
N LYS A 118 -13.39 -17.81 -12.21
CA LYS A 118 -14.22 -18.69 -13.03
C LYS A 118 -15.06 -17.75 -13.90
N GLY A 119 -14.64 -17.59 -15.16
CA GLY A 119 -15.51 -17.09 -16.22
C GLY A 119 -16.66 -18.05 -16.51
#